data_AF-A0A956HTX3-F1
#
_entry.id   AF-A0A956HTX3-F1
#
_cell.length_a   1.000
_cell.length_b   1.000
_cell.length_c   1.000
_cell.angle_alpha   90.00
_cell.angle_beta   90.00
_cell.angle_gamma   90.00
#
_symmetry.space_group_name_H-M   'P 1'
#
loop_
_entity.id
_entity.type
_entity.pdbx_description
1 polymer ?
#
loop_
_entity_poly.entity_id
_entity_poly.type
_entity_poly.pdbx_seq_one_letter_code
_entity_poly.pdbx_strand_id
1 'polypeptide(L)'
;MLTEEAFHLFVGETGMARIIRRAAQLEKLDKNGDVRNQGGIDIPTVQRTINYWFSYCLDLFGGEISNNAAGYFAAGLKGRFKEEERYQDHLALEDIYQLPVVENGRLTTREVPMRNAMNEVLRDEYIKDCERALRKWNAILEEEGSERRLTLPSRRFHRHQGLYADFCFDPEGNLIDRATFEAKADQWLLGPEDKRYLDSIMKPVREPGKFANWIARSPTGSPRPATGSRASPSTTNT
;
A
#
# COMPACT_ATOMS: atom_id res chain seq x y z
N MET A 1 14.23 -14.89 -4.17
CA MET A 1 12.85 -14.34 -4.12
C MET A 1 12.64 -13.39 -2.96
N LEU A 2 12.53 -13.82 -1.69
CA LEU A 2 12.21 -12.88 -0.58
C LEU A 2 13.27 -11.78 -0.35
N THR A 3 14.54 -12.09 -0.57
CA THR A 3 15.64 -11.10 -0.50
C THR A 3 15.55 -10.05 -1.59
N GLU A 4 15.10 -10.43 -2.79
CA GLU A 4 14.87 -9.52 -3.91
C GLU A 4 13.60 -8.69 -3.69
N GLU A 5 12.56 -9.31 -3.11
CA GLU A 5 11.29 -8.63 -2.82
C GLU A 5 11.48 -7.49 -1.80
N ALA A 6 12.42 -7.64 -0.85
CA ALA A 6 12.79 -6.55 0.05
C ALA A 6 13.29 -5.30 -0.71
N PHE A 7 13.94 -5.47 -1.86
CA PHE A 7 14.35 -4.35 -2.71
C PHE A 7 13.15 -3.70 -3.40
N HIS A 8 12.17 -4.47 -3.87
CA HIS A 8 10.94 -3.93 -4.46
C HIS A 8 10.14 -3.12 -3.44
N LEU A 9 9.96 -3.67 -2.23
CA LEU A 9 9.29 -2.99 -1.12
C LEU A 9 10.04 -1.70 -0.73
N PHE A 10 11.37 -1.75 -0.67
CA PHE A 10 12.18 -0.57 -0.42
C PHE A 10 11.98 0.53 -1.48
N VAL A 11 11.99 0.18 -2.76
CA VAL A 11 11.78 1.14 -3.87
C VAL A 11 10.39 1.78 -3.77
N GLY A 12 9.35 0.99 -3.53
CA GLY A 12 7.98 1.50 -3.36
C GLY A 12 7.84 2.41 -2.13
N GLU A 13 8.29 1.94 -0.97
CA GLU A 13 8.18 2.67 0.31
C GLU A 13 8.93 4.01 0.26
N THR A 14 10.18 4.00 -0.24
CA THR A 14 11.00 5.22 -0.31
C THR A 14 10.60 6.15 -1.45
N GLY A 15 10.09 5.62 -2.55
CA GLY A 15 9.51 6.40 -3.63
C GLY A 15 8.32 7.23 -3.14
N MET A 16 7.37 6.59 -2.46
CA MET A 16 6.21 7.26 -1.87
C MET A 16 6.62 8.25 -0.78
N ALA A 17 7.55 7.89 0.09
CA ALA A 17 8.09 8.78 1.13
C ALA A 17 8.61 10.11 0.54
N ARG A 18 9.32 10.05 -0.60
CA ARG A 18 9.86 11.23 -1.28
C ARG A 18 8.79 12.07 -1.99
N ILE A 19 7.74 11.44 -2.52
CA ILE A 19 6.58 12.16 -3.09
C ILE A 19 5.84 12.89 -1.99
N ILE A 20 5.53 12.20 -0.88
CA ILE A 20 4.83 12.75 0.29
C ILE A 20 5.59 13.92 0.91
N ARG A 21 6.90 13.75 1.09
CA ARG A 21 7.77 14.85 1.53
C ARG A 21 7.68 16.05 0.60
N ARG A 22 7.78 15.81 -0.71
CA ARG A 22 7.74 16.89 -1.70
C ARG A 22 6.38 17.59 -1.72
N ALA A 23 5.29 16.85 -1.55
CA ALA A 23 3.95 17.40 -1.45
C ALA A 23 3.84 18.41 -0.30
N ALA A 24 4.26 18.01 0.92
CA ALA A 24 4.23 18.90 2.09
C ALA A 24 5.13 20.14 1.91
N GLN A 25 6.29 19.98 1.27
CA GLN A 25 7.17 21.11 0.95
C GLN A 25 6.54 22.09 -0.04
N LEU A 26 5.88 21.57 -1.08
CA LEU A 26 5.22 22.38 -2.10
C LEU A 26 3.97 23.08 -1.54
N GLU A 27 3.23 22.43 -0.64
CA GLU A 27 2.07 23.01 0.04
C GLU A 27 2.46 24.31 0.78
N LYS A 28 3.63 24.35 1.43
CA LYS A 28 4.14 25.56 2.10
C LYS A 28 4.54 26.70 1.16
N LEU A 29 4.90 26.38 -0.08
CA LEU A 29 5.35 27.39 -1.05
C LEU A 29 4.18 28.12 -1.70
N ASP A 30 3.04 27.46 -1.82
CA ASP A 30 1.83 28.06 -2.37
C ASP A 30 1.07 28.85 -1.30
N LYS A 31 0.66 30.08 -1.61
CA LYS A 31 -0.06 30.94 -0.65
C LYS A 31 -1.40 30.34 -0.20
N ASN A 32 -1.99 29.47 -1.01
CA ASN A 32 -3.26 28.81 -0.74
C ASN A 32 -3.09 27.33 -0.35
N GLY A 33 -1.85 26.84 -0.21
CA GLY A 33 -1.58 25.42 0.01
C GLY A 33 -1.80 24.55 -1.22
N ASP A 34 -1.92 25.13 -2.42
CA ASP A 34 -2.18 24.35 -3.64
C ASP A 34 -0.90 23.72 -4.20
N VAL A 35 -0.68 22.46 -3.82
CA VAL A 35 0.44 21.65 -4.32
C VAL A 35 0.40 21.46 -5.84
N ARG A 36 -0.80 21.41 -6.46
CA ARG A 36 -0.92 21.19 -7.90
C ARG A 36 -0.48 22.41 -8.69
N ASN A 37 -0.78 23.63 -8.20
CA ASN A 37 -0.26 24.87 -8.79
C ASN A 37 1.27 24.95 -8.77
N GLN A 38 1.89 24.28 -7.81
CA GLN A 38 3.35 24.16 -7.71
C GLN A 38 3.90 22.96 -8.48
N GLY A 39 3.09 22.21 -9.23
CA GLY A 39 3.52 21.05 -10.03
C GLY A 39 3.90 19.82 -9.20
N GLY A 40 3.27 19.64 -8.04
CA GLY A 40 3.43 18.48 -7.15
C GLY A 40 2.25 17.52 -7.17
N ILE A 41 2.34 16.42 -6.43
CA ILE A 41 1.21 15.52 -6.18
C ILE A 41 0.65 15.86 -4.80
N ASP A 42 -0.59 16.35 -4.71
CA ASP A 42 -1.21 16.75 -3.45
C ASP A 42 -1.54 15.55 -2.54
N ILE A 43 -1.58 15.79 -1.22
CA ILE A 43 -1.85 14.76 -0.20
C ILE A 43 -3.21 14.05 -0.41
N PRO A 44 -4.31 14.74 -0.77
CA PRO A 44 -5.55 14.06 -1.14
C PRO A 44 -5.39 13.03 -2.26
N THR A 45 -4.64 13.35 -3.33
CA THR A 45 -4.33 12.40 -4.42
C THR A 45 -3.50 11.22 -3.93
N VAL A 46 -2.55 11.45 -3.03
CA VAL A 46 -1.80 10.36 -2.37
C VAL A 46 -2.75 9.45 -1.57
N GLN A 47 -3.67 10.01 -0.78
CA GLN A 47 -4.64 9.23 -0.02
C GLN A 47 -5.53 8.37 -0.93
N ARG A 48 -6.05 8.94 -2.03
CA ARG A 48 -6.84 8.18 -3.02
C ARG A 48 -6.02 7.08 -3.68
N THR A 49 -4.74 7.32 -3.93
CA THR A 49 -3.80 6.29 -4.45
C THR A 49 -3.62 5.14 -3.45
N ILE A 50 -3.46 5.45 -2.15
CA ILE A 50 -3.38 4.45 -1.09
C ILE A 50 -4.67 3.64 -1.04
N ASN A 51 -5.83 4.30 -0.99
CA ASN A 51 -7.13 3.64 -0.94
C ASN A 51 -7.31 2.68 -2.12
N TYR A 52 -7.02 3.16 -3.33
CA TYR A 52 -7.16 2.38 -4.56
C TYR A 52 -6.26 1.15 -4.54
N TRP A 53 -4.94 1.30 -4.39
CA TRP A 53 -4.02 0.16 -4.51
C TRP A 53 -4.11 -0.79 -3.32
N PHE A 54 -4.32 -0.29 -2.10
CA PHE A 54 -4.47 -1.14 -0.94
C PHE A 54 -5.70 -2.05 -1.10
N SER A 55 -6.87 -1.49 -1.43
CA SER A 55 -8.10 -2.28 -1.60
C SER A 55 -7.99 -3.33 -2.71
N TYR A 56 -7.39 -2.98 -3.86
CA TYR A 56 -7.09 -3.96 -4.91
C TYR A 56 -6.15 -5.07 -4.47
N CYS A 57 -5.09 -4.74 -3.70
CA CYS A 57 -4.19 -5.75 -3.16
C CYS A 57 -4.89 -6.70 -2.19
N LEU A 58 -5.89 -6.24 -1.43
CA LEU A 58 -6.66 -7.11 -0.54
C LEU A 58 -7.41 -8.21 -1.29
N ASP A 59 -7.83 -7.98 -2.53
CA ASP A 59 -8.51 -8.99 -3.35
C ASP A 59 -7.56 -10.13 -3.77
N LEU A 60 -6.24 -9.89 -3.85
CA LEU A 60 -5.25 -10.91 -4.23
C LEU A 60 -5.16 -12.09 -3.24
N PHE A 61 -5.60 -11.90 -2.00
CA PHE A 61 -5.64 -12.97 -1.00
C PHE A 61 -6.82 -13.93 -1.20
N GLY A 62 -7.78 -13.60 -2.07
CA GLY A 62 -8.97 -14.42 -2.35
C GLY A 62 -10.07 -14.29 -1.30
N GLY A 63 -11.08 -15.15 -1.34
CA GLY A 63 -12.21 -15.12 -0.38
C GLY A 63 -11.75 -15.34 1.07
N GLU A 64 -12.40 -14.66 2.01
CA GLU A 64 -12.12 -14.71 3.45
C GLU A 64 -12.32 -16.12 4.02
N ILE A 65 -13.28 -16.88 3.48
CA ILE A 65 -13.57 -18.28 3.83
C ILE A 65 -13.25 -19.16 2.63
N SER A 66 -12.30 -20.09 2.76
CA SER A 66 -11.78 -20.87 1.63
C SER A 66 -11.44 -22.31 2.02
N ASN A 67 -12.14 -23.28 1.41
CA ASN A 67 -11.80 -24.70 1.51
C ASN A 67 -10.47 -25.05 0.83
N ASN A 68 -10.13 -24.34 -0.25
CA ASN A 68 -8.84 -24.55 -0.93
C ASN A 68 -7.68 -24.12 -0.04
N ALA A 69 -7.78 -22.97 0.62
CA ALA A 69 -6.75 -22.50 1.55
C ALA A 69 -6.60 -23.46 2.75
N ALA A 70 -7.72 -23.95 3.29
CA ALA A 70 -7.73 -24.97 4.33
C ALA A 70 -7.02 -26.26 3.88
N GLY A 71 -7.33 -26.75 2.67
CA GLY A 71 -6.72 -27.95 2.10
C GLY A 71 -5.21 -27.80 1.85
N TYR A 72 -4.77 -26.65 1.33
CA TYR A 72 -3.34 -26.39 1.12
C TYR A 72 -2.54 -26.35 2.42
N PHE A 73 -3.11 -25.77 3.49
CA PHE A 73 -2.48 -25.77 4.80
C PHE A 73 -2.42 -27.20 5.37
N ALA A 74 -3.53 -27.93 5.35
CA ALA A 74 -3.60 -29.30 5.87
C ALA A 74 -2.67 -30.29 5.14
N ALA A 75 -2.44 -30.07 3.84
CA ALA A 75 -1.52 -30.86 3.03
C ALA A 75 -0.04 -30.43 3.15
N GLY A 76 0.26 -29.40 3.96
CA GLY A 76 1.63 -28.89 4.13
C GLY A 76 2.17 -28.10 2.94
N LEU A 77 1.31 -27.65 2.02
CA LEU A 77 1.71 -26.94 0.79
C LEU A 77 1.91 -25.43 1.01
N LYS A 78 1.15 -24.83 1.94
CA LYS A 78 1.23 -23.40 2.25
C LYS A 78 0.98 -23.16 3.75
N GLY A 79 2.01 -22.78 4.48
CA GLY A 79 1.93 -22.41 5.91
C GLY A 79 1.43 -20.99 6.13
N ARG A 80 1.19 -20.61 7.41
CA ARG A 80 0.92 -19.22 7.79
C ARG A 80 2.21 -18.40 7.75
N PHE A 81 2.07 -17.08 7.75
CA PHE A 81 3.23 -16.19 7.84
C PHE A 81 4.00 -16.42 9.15
N LYS A 82 5.31 -16.72 9.04
CA LYS A 82 6.19 -17.07 10.16
C LYS A 82 5.66 -18.22 11.01
N GLU A 83 5.22 -19.29 10.35
CA GLU A 83 4.62 -20.49 10.97
C GLU A 83 5.43 -21.02 12.16
N GLU A 84 6.71 -21.32 11.95
CA GLU A 84 7.62 -21.88 12.96
C GLU A 84 7.82 -20.96 14.18
N GLU A 85 7.89 -19.65 13.95
CA GLU A 85 8.16 -18.68 15.02
C GLU A 85 6.94 -18.40 15.90
N ARG A 86 5.73 -18.51 15.34
CA ARG A 86 4.50 -17.93 15.94
C ARG A 86 3.51 -18.94 16.47
N TYR A 87 3.57 -20.17 16.02
CA TYR A 87 2.59 -21.19 16.37
C TYR A 87 3.32 -22.40 16.92
N GLN A 88 2.71 -23.11 17.86
CA GLN A 88 3.30 -24.32 18.44
C GLN A 88 2.59 -25.59 17.98
N ASP A 89 1.30 -25.50 17.67
CA ASP A 89 0.51 -26.63 17.24
C ASP A 89 0.78 -27.01 15.78
N HIS A 90 1.03 -26.01 14.93
CA HIS A 90 1.18 -26.12 13.48
C HIS A 90 0.02 -26.81 12.75
N LEU A 91 -1.14 -26.91 13.42
CA LEU A 91 -2.28 -27.69 12.96
C LEU A 91 -3.52 -26.82 12.75
N ALA A 92 -3.74 -25.77 13.54
CA ALA A 92 -4.88 -24.85 13.46
C ALA A 92 -6.25 -25.57 13.45
N LEU A 93 -6.37 -26.69 14.16
CA LEU A 93 -7.58 -27.52 14.17
C LEU A 93 -8.67 -26.99 15.11
N GLU A 94 -8.26 -26.48 16.27
CA GLU A 94 -9.17 -26.06 17.33
C GLU A 94 -9.40 -24.54 17.35
N ASP A 95 -8.60 -23.79 16.59
CA ASP A 95 -8.66 -22.33 16.55
C ASP A 95 -9.88 -21.84 15.75
N ILE A 96 -10.41 -20.68 16.16
CA ILE A 96 -11.52 -19.98 15.50
C ILE A 96 -11.06 -18.58 15.09
N TYR A 97 -11.50 -18.16 13.90
CA TYR A 97 -11.37 -16.79 13.41
C TYR A 97 -12.72 -16.07 13.52
N GLN A 98 -12.73 -14.89 14.14
CA GLN A 98 -13.91 -14.02 14.24
C GLN A 98 -13.97 -13.11 13.03
N LEU A 99 -14.93 -13.35 12.14
CA LEU A 99 -15.03 -12.66 10.86
C LEU A 99 -16.25 -11.73 10.83
N PRO A 100 -16.07 -10.43 10.54
CA PRO A 100 -17.19 -9.55 10.24
C PRO A 100 -17.90 -10.00 8.96
N VAL A 101 -19.21 -10.14 8.99
CA VAL A 101 -20.02 -10.53 7.82
C VAL A 101 -21.24 -9.64 7.71
N VAL A 102 -21.78 -9.48 6.50
CA VAL A 102 -23.05 -8.77 6.30
C VAL A 102 -24.18 -9.79 6.26
N GLU A 103 -25.07 -9.73 7.24
CA GLU A 103 -26.25 -10.57 7.35
C GLU A 103 -27.48 -9.68 7.54
N ASN A 104 -28.52 -9.90 6.72
CA ASN A 104 -29.75 -9.10 6.75
C ASN A 104 -29.50 -7.57 6.70
N GLY A 105 -28.52 -7.16 5.88
CA GLY A 105 -28.15 -5.75 5.70
C GLY A 105 -27.42 -5.12 6.90
N ARG A 106 -26.91 -5.92 7.84
CA ARG A 106 -26.17 -5.44 9.00
C ARG A 106 -24.85 -6.18 9.15
N LEU A 107 -23.85 -5.48 9.69
CA LEU A 107 -22.59 -6.11 10.07
C LEU A 107 -22.79 -6.91 11.36
N THR A 108 -22.51 -8.21 11.27
CA THR A 108 -22.46 -9.15 12.40
C THR A 108 -21.08 -9.81 12.44
N THR A 109 -20.83 -10.62 13.46
CA THR A 109 -19.60 -11.41 13.56
C THR A 109 -19.96 -12.88 13.46
N ARG A 110 -19.19 -13.61 12.65
CA ARG A 110 -19.31 -15.06 12.47
C ARG A 110 -18.01 -15.75 12.86
N GLU A 111 -18.15 -16.82 13.63
CA GLU A 111 -17.05 -17.74 13.92
C GLU A 111 -16.79 -18.66 12.73
N VAL A 112 -15.54 -18.73 12.31
CA VAL A 112 -15.08 -19.56 11.19
C VAL A 112 -13.91 -20.41 11.68
N PRO A 113 -13.86 -21.72 11.36
CA PRO A 113 -12.69 -22.53 11.70
C PRO A 113 -11.41 -21.91 11.12
N MET A 114 -10.33 -21.88 11.88
CA MET A 114 -9.10 -21.16 11.51
C MET A 114 -8.55 -21.59 10.15
N ARG A 115 -8.59 -22.89 9.82
CA ARG A 115 -8.17 -23.40 8.51
C ARG A 115 -8.96 -22.79 7.36
N ASN A 116 -10.26 -22.56 7.52
CA ASN A 116 -11.07 -21.94 6.49
C ASN A 116 -10.77 -20.44 6.35
N ALA A 117 -10.20 -19.80 7.37
CA ALA A 117 -9.85 -18.38 7.38
C ALA A 117 -8.39 -18.07 6.96
N MET A 118 -7.63 -19.05 6.46
CA MET A 118 -6.19 -18.88 6.18
C MET A 118 -5.84 -17.71 5.26
N ASN A 119 -6.71 -17.40 4.30
CA ASN A 119 -6.55 -16.22 3.44
C ASN A 119 -6.68 -14.92 4.23
N GLU A 120 -7.66 -14.84 5.13
CA GLU A 120 -7.89 -13.67 5.99
C GLU A 120 -6.77 -13.51 7.02
N VAL A 121 -6.26 -14.61 7.59
CA VAL A 121 -5.10 -14.58 8.50
C VAL A 121 -3.87 -14.00 7.81
N LEU A 122 -3.62 -14.37 6.54
CA LEU A 122 -2.50 -13.80 5.78
C LEU A 122 -2.77 -12.34 5.42
N ARG A 123 -4.02 -11.98 5.11
CA ARG A 123 -4.44 -10.59 4.87
C ARG A 123 -4.21 -9.71 6.10
N ASP A 124 -4.45 -10.19 7.32
CA ASP A 124 -4.15 -9.46 8.56
C ASP A 124 -2.67 -9.06 8.65
N GLU A 125 -1.78 -9.97 8.28
CA GLU A 125 -0.33 -9.71 8.31
C GLU A 125 0.11 -8.72 7.24
N TYR A 126 -0.52 -8.77 6.06
CA TYR A 126 -0.32 -7.77 5.02
C TYR A 126 -0.76 -6.37 5.48
N ILE A 127 -1.94 -6.26 6.09
CA ILE A 127 -2.47 -4.99 6.62
C ILE A 127 -1.50 -4.42 7.66
N LYS A 128 -1.04 -5.24 8.62
CA LYS A 128 -0.06 -4.82 9.65
C LYS A 128 1.26 -4.33 9.05
N ASP A 129 1.70 -4.88 7.91
CA ASP A 129 2.89 -4.41 7.21
C ASP A 129 2.66 -3.07 6.50
N CYS A 130 1.53 -2.92 5.80
CA CYS A 130 1.15 -1.63 5.20
C CYS A 130 1.03 -0.52 6.24
N GLU A 131 0.49 -0.80 7.43
CA GLU A 131 0.42 0.16 8.54
C GLU A 131 1.81 0.62 9.01
N ARG A 132 2.84 -0.24 8.94
CA ARG A 132 4.22 0.16 9.26
C ARG A 132 4.73 1.21 8.27
N ALA A 133 4.54 0.98 6.97
CA ALA A 133 4.93 1.94 5.94
C ALA A 133 4.17 3.27 6.12
N LEU A 134 2.86 3.20 6.37
CA LEU A 134 2.01 4.36 6.61
C LEU A 134 2.48 5.19 7.82
N ARG A 135 2.87 4.55 8.93
CA ARG A 135 3.44 5.26 10.09
C ARG A 135 4.70 6.05 9.73
N LYS A 136 5.61 5.46 8.94
CA LYS A 136 6.82 6.15 8.48
C LYS A 136 6.47 7.34 7.58
N TRP A 137 5.51 7.18 6.67
CA TRP A 137 5.06 8.28 5.82
C TRP A 137 4.39 9.41 6.60
N ASN A 138 3.61 9.09 7.63
CA ASN A 138 3.04 10.10 8.53
C ASN A 138 4.09 10.81 9.39
N ALA A 139 5.14 10.11 9.83
CA ALA A 139 6.27 10.75 10.50
C ALA A 139 6.97 11.77 9.59
N ILE A 140 7.09 11.48 8.28
CA ILE A 140 7.63 12.44 7.31
C ILE A 140 6.76 13.68 7.18
N LEU A 141 5.43 13.53 7.16
CA LEU A 141 4.52 14.67 7.15
C LEU A 141 4.70 15.52 8.41
N GLU A 142 4.88 14.89 9.57
CA GLU A 142 5.13 15.57 10.84
C GLU A 142 6.48 16.30 10.87
N GLU A 143 7.56 15.67 10.37
CA GLU A 143 8.86 16.33 10.18
C GLU A 143 8.76 17.55 9.27
N GLU A 144 7.91 17.46 8.24
CA GLU A 144 7.58 18.57 7.36
C GLU A 144 6.53 19.51 7.97
N GLY A 145 6.15 19.39 9.25
CA GLY A 145 5.20 20.29 9.91
C GLY A 145 3.79 20.30 9.32
N SER A 146 3.40 19.26 8.58
CA SER A 146 2.05 19.08 8.06
C SER A 146 1.13 18.47 9.12
N GLU A 147 -0.07 19.01 9.26
CA GLU A 147 -1.14 18.47 10.11
C GLU A 147 -1.89 17.31 9.46
N ARG A 148 -1.77 17.14 8.13
CA ARG A 148 -2.43 16.06 7.40
C ARG A 148 -1.87 14.70 7.81
N ARG A 149 -2.72 13.67 7.78
CA ARG A 149 -2.34 12.27 8.02
C ARG A 149 -2.95 11.36 6.96
N LEU A 150 -2.16 10.41 6.51
CA LEU A 150 -2.57 9.34 5.62
C LEU A 150 -3.11 8.16 6.44
N THR A 151 -4.10 7.46 5.90
CA THR A 151 -4.76 6.32 6.53
C THR A 151 -4.87 5.14 5.56
N LEU A 152 -5.05 3.92 6.08
CA LEU A 152 -5.53 2.81 5.27
C LEU A 152 -7.06 2.79 5.37
N PRO A 153 -7.79 2.54 4.27
CA PRO A 153 -9.21 2.32 4.38
C PRO A 153 -9.48 0.97 5.06
N SER A 154 -10.72 0.77 5.50
CA SER A 154 -11.22 -0.50 6.01
C SER A 154 -10.96 -1.62 5.02
N ARG A 155 -10.68 -2.83 5.52
CA ARG A 155 -10.51 -4.04 4.69
C ARG A 155 -11.73 -4.40 3.84
N ARG A 156 -12.87 -3.79 4.13
CA ARG A 156 -14.16 -3.97 3.44
C ARG A 156 -14.38 -2.97 2.32
N PHE A 157 -13.62 -1.88 2.30
CA PHE A 157 -13.74 -0.81 1.32
C PHE A 157 -13.27 -1.29 -0.06
N HIS A 158 -14.09 -1.02 -1.09
CA HIS A 158 -13.75 -1.20 -2.50
C HIS A 158 -13.18 -2.59 -2.84
N ARG A 159 -13.93 -3.63 -2.47
CA ARG A 159 -13.59 -5.04 -2.68
C ARG A 159 -14.32 -5.59 -3.91
N HIS A 160 -13.64 -6.43 -4.70
CA HIS A 160 -14.20 -7.06 -5.91
C HIS A 160 -14.28 -8.60 -5.78
N GLN A 161 -13.75 -9.15 -4.69
CA GLN A 161 -13.84 -10.57 -4.38
C GLN A 161 -14.08 -10.78 -2.89
N GLY A 162 -14.75 -11.88 -2.56
CA GLY A 162 -14.99 -12.31 -1.18
C GLY A 162 -16.32 -11.78 -0.64
N LEU A 163 -16.49 -11.85 0.67
CA LEU A 163 -17.76 -11.58 1.35
C LEU A 163 -18.25 -10.14 1.22
N TYR A 164 -17.35 -9.21 0.88
CA TYR A 164 -17.65 -7.79 0.79
C TYR A 164 -17.90 -7.29 -0.64
N ALA A 165 -17.72 -8.14 -1.67
CA ALA A 165 -17.78 -7.72 -3.07
C ALA A 165 -19.16 -7.19 -3.51
N ASP A 166 -20.23 -7.72 -2.92
CA ASP A 166 -21.60 -7.32 -3.24
C ASP A 166 -22.10 -6.10 -2.45
N PHE A 167 -21.26 -5.54 -1.58
CA PHE A 167 -21.63 -4.46 -0.67
C PHE A 167 -20.80 -3.20 -0.92
N CYS A 168 -21.31 -2.04 -0.49
CA CYS A 168 -20.56 -0.79 -0.50
C CYS A 168 -20.20 -0.40 0.93
N PHE A 169 -18.93 -0.08 1.14
CA PHE A 169 -18.45 0.47 2.40
C PHE A 169 -17.78 1.81 2.13
N ASP A 170 -17.88 2.75 3.07
CA ASP A 170 -17.00 3.93 3.09
C ASP A 170 -15.57 3.53 3.57
N PRO A 171 -14.57 4.42 3.45
CA PRO A 171 -13.21 4.13 3.90
C PRO A 171 -13.11 3.77 5.39
N GLU A 172 -14.03 4.21 6.24
CA GLU A 172 -14.10 3.88 7.66
C GLU A 172 -14.70 2.47 7.90
N GLY A 173 -15.33 1.89 6.87
CA GLY A 173 -15.90 0.57 6.87
C GLY A 173 -17.37 0.52 7.28
N ASN A 174 -18.08 1.64 7.24
CA ASN A 174 -19.52 1.68 7.45
C ASN A 174 -20.21 1.19 6.17
N LEU A 175 -21.23 0.33 6.33
CA LEU A 175 -22.05 -0.13 5.22
C LEU A 175 -22.89 1.04 4.70
N ILE A 176 -22.80 1.32 3.40
CA ILE A 176 -23.55 2.39 2.72
C ILE A 176 -24.26 1.82 1.48
N ASP A 177 -25.21 2.57 0.93
CA ASP A 177 -25.82 2.20 -0.35
C ASP A 177 -24.93 2.54 -1.55
N ARG A 178 -25.25 1.91 -2.69
CA ARG A 178 -24.50 2.08 -3.95
C ARG A 178 -24.51 3.53 -4.43
N ALA A 179 -25.65 4.22 -4.35
CA ALA A 179 -25.80 5.60 -4.82
C ALA A 179 -24.90 6.56 -4.04
N THR A 180 -24.81 6.37 -2.71
CA THR A 180 -23.93 7.13 -1.82
C THR A 180 -22.47 6.86 -2.14
N PHE A 181 -22.12 5.60 -2.38
CA PHE A 181 -20.76 5.23 -2.77
C PHE A 181 -20.36 5.89 -4.09
N GLU A 182 -21.19 5.77 -5.13
CA GLU A 182 -20.94 6.34 -6.45
C GLU A 182 -20.82 7.87 -6.40
N ALA A 183 -21.70 8.54 -5.66
CA ALA A 183 -21.66 10.00 -5.50
C ALA A 183 -20.41 10.52 -4.78
N LYS A 184 -19.73 9.66 -3.99
CA LYS A 184 -18.53 10.02 -3.22
C LYS A 184 -17.26 9.34 -3.73
N ALA A 185 -17.35 8.49 -4.75
CA ALA A 185 -16.23 7.67 -5.22
C ALA A 185 -15.00 8.50 -5.58
N ASP A 186 -15.18 9.64 -6.26
CA ASP A 186 -14.10 10.56 -6.64
C ASP A 186 -13.39 11.22 -5.44
N GLN A 187 -14.01 11.20 -4.25
CA GLN A 187 -13.38 11.68 -3.02
C GLN A 187 -12.42 10.64 -2.42
N TRP A 188 -12.66 9.36 -2.70
CA TRP A 188 -11.96 8.25 -2.06
C TRP A 188 -11.03 7.48 -2.98
N LEU A 189 -11.30 7.46 -4.29
CA LEU A 189 -10.62 6.65 -5.29
C LEU A 189 -10.06 7.53 -6.41
N LEU A 190 -8.97 7.07 -7.02
CA LEU A 190 -8.39 7.75 -8.18
C LEU A 190 -9.40 7.87 -9.31
N GLY A 191 -9.68 9.10 -9.73
CA GLY A 191 -10.62 9.41 -10.80
C GLY A 191 -9.95 9.84 -12.11
N PRO A 192 -10.73 10.08 -13.18
CA PRO A 192 -10.22 10.56 -14.47
C PRO A 192 -9.46 11.89 -14.38
N GLU A 193 -9.87 12.81 -13.50
CA GLU A 193 -9.16 14.08 -13.27
C GLU A 193 -7.78 13.88 -12.63
N ASP A 194 -7.65 12.93 -11.70
CA ASP A 194 -6.36 12.59 -11.10
C ASP A 194 -5.40 12.06 -12.15
N LYS A 195 -5.89 11.13 -12.99
CA LYS A 195 -5.09 10.57 -14.08
C LYS A 195 -4.63 11.67 -15.05
N ARG A 196 -5.54 12.53 -15.52
CA ARG A 196 -5.19 13.66 -16.40
C ARG A 196 -4.12 14.55 -15.80
N TYR A 197 -4.25 14.88 -14.52
CA TYR A 197 -3.29 15.72 -13.83
C TYR A 197 -1.93 15.03 -13.71
N LEU A 198 -1.89 13.78 -13.24
CA LEU A 198 -0.67 12.99 -13.11
C LEU A 198 0.04 12.88 -14.47
N ASP A 199 -0.66 12.52 -15.54
CA ASP A 199 -0.10 12.44 -16.89
C ASP A 199 0.54 13.77 -17.33
N SER A 200 -0.06 14.91 -16.95
CA SER A 200 0.46 16.25 -17.30
C SER A 200 1.82 16.58 -16.64
N ILE A 201 2.11 16.02 -15.46
CA ILE A 201 3.34 16.27 -14.70
C ILE A 201 4.41 15.17 -14.84
N MET A 202 4.06 14.02 -15.43
CA MET A 202 4.96 12.89 -15.68
C MET A 202 5.91 13.14 -16.86
N LYS A 203 6.78 14.15 -16.71
CA LYS A 203 7.80 14.53 -17.71
C LYS A 203 9.18 13.97 -17.32
N PRO A 204 9.88 13.26 -18.22
CA PRO A 204 11.20 12.70 -17.91
C PRO A 204 12.24 13.78 -17.60
N VAL A 205 13.00 13.58 -16.52
CA VAL A 205 14.19 14.38 -16.17
C VAL A 205 15.41 13.48 -16.26
N ARG A 206 16.32 13.77 -17.19
CA ARG A 206 17.49 12.91 -17.52
C ARG A 206 18.83 13.51 -17.13
N GLU A 207 18.84 14.76 -16.69
CA GLU A 207 20.07 15.44 -16.27
C GLU A 207 20.60 14.82 -14.96
N PRO A 208 21.88 14.45 -14.88
CA PRO A 208 22.46 13.86 -13.67
C PRO A 208 22.24 14.72 -12.42
N GLY A 209 21.73 14.09 -11.37
CA GLY A 209 21.48 14.78 -10.10
C GLY A 209 20.30 15.74 -10.14
N LYS A 210 19.47 15.77 -11.19
CA LYS A 210 18.16 16.45 -11.17
C LYS A 210 17.04 15.45 -10.92
N PHE A 211 15.93 15.95 -10.38
CA PHE A 211 14.71 15.19 -10.13
C PHE A 211 13.53 16.00 -10.65
N ALA A 212 12.47 15.31 -11.08
CA ALA A 212 11.22 15.95 -11.40
C ALA A 212 10.64 16.65 -10.16
N ASN A 213 9.93 17.76 -10.38
CA ASN A 213 9.49 18.63 -9.30
C ASN A 213 8.52 17.98 -8.30
N TRP A 214 7.80 16.93 -8.73
CA TRP A 214 6.83 16.20 -7.93
C TRP A 214 7.44 15.16 -6.97
N ILE A 215 8.76 14.97 -6.97
CA ILE A 215 9.44 14.02 -6.06
C ILE A 215 10.69 14.65 -5.42
N ALA A 216 10.84 14.48 -4.11
CA ALA A 216 12.01 14.97 -3.39
C ALA A 216 13.28 14.21 -3.78
N ARG A 217 14.45 14.80 -3.52
CA ARG A 217 15.73 14.07 -3.64
C ARG A 217 15.77 12.91 -2.65
N SER A 218 16.49 11.84 -3.03
CA SER A 218 16.79 10.77 -2.08
C SER A 218 17.80 11.28 -1.03
N PRO A 219 17.58 11.08 0.29
CA PRO A 219 18.52 11.49 1.33
C PRO A 219 19.87 10.80 1.21
N THR A 220 19.86 9.53 0.82
CA THR A 220 21.04 8.75 0.45
C THR A 220 21.11 8.77 -1.08
N GLY A 221 22.24 9.16 -1.67
CA GLY A 221 22.45 8.97 -3.11
C GLY A 221 22.22 7.49 -3.48
N SER A 222 21.75 7.19 -4.70
CA SER A 222 21.70 5.79 -5.16
C SER A 222 23.03 5.09 -4.85
N PRO A 223 23.03 3.81 -4.43
CA PRO A 223 24.27 3.04 -4.37
C PRO A 223 24.93 3.18 -5.74
N ARG A 224 26.09 3.83 -5.81
CA ARG A 224 26.87 3.81 -7.05
C ARG A 224 27.13 2.33 -7.34
N PRO A 225 26.84 1.82 -8.54
CA PRO A 225 27.43 0.54 -8.93
C PRO A 225 28.94 0.71 -8.73
N ALA A 226 29.56 -0.23 -8.02
CA ALA A 226 30.98 -0.19 -7.75
C ALA A 226 31.70 0.03 -9.09
N THR A 227 32.26 1.22 -9.28
CA THR A 227 33.07 1.50 -10.46
C THR A 227 34.28 0.61 -10.32
N GLY A 228 34.27 -0.52 -11.01
CA GLY A 228 35.43 -1.36 -11.18
C GLY A 228 36.53 -0.48 -11.72
N SER A 229 37.53 -0.22 -10.87
CA SER A 229 38.81 0.33 -11.26
C SER A 229 39.38 -0.54 -12.38
N ARG A 230 39.16 -0.14 -13.63
CA ARG A 230 40.00 -0.60 -14.74
C ARG A 230 41.31 0.16 -14.59
N ALA A 231 42.27 -0.48 -13.93
CA ALA A 231 43.66 -0.09 -14.06
C ALA A 231 44.04 -0.21 -15.55
N SER A 232 44.35 0.92 -16.18
CA SER A 232 44.99 0.93 -17.49
C SER A 232 46.37 0.29 -17.36
N PRO A 233 46.76 -0.68 -18.22
CA PRO A 233 48.12 -1.19 -18.21
C PRO A 233 49.07 -0.08 -18.66
N SER A 234 50.07 0.23 -17.83
CA SER A 234 51.18 1.09 -18.20
C SER A 234 52.02 0.41 -19.28
N THR A 235 51.99 0.96 -20.49
CA THR A 235 53.02 0.68 -21.50
C THR A 235 54.26 1.49 -21.18
N THR A 236 55.23 0.87 -20.50
CA THR A 236 56.62 1.35 -20.51
C THR A 236 57.33 0.76 -21.72
N ASN A 237 57.60 1.62 -22.70
CA ASN A 237 58.61 1.42 -23.73
C ASN A 237 59.90 2.06 -23.22
N THR A 238 60.91 1.23 -22.95
CA THR A 238 62.36 1.38 -23.21
C THR A 238 63.10 0.29 -22.48
#